data_AF-A0A3M1D1H5-F1
#
_entry.id   AF-A0A3M1D1H5-F1
#
_cell.length_a   1.000
_cell.length_b   1.000
_cell.length_c   1.000
_cell.angle_alpha   90.00
_cell.angle_beta   90.00
_cell.angle_gamma   90.00
#
_symmetry.space_group_name_H-M   'P 1'
#
loop_
_entity.id
_entity.type
_entity.pdbx_description
1 polymer ?
#
loop_
_entity_poly.entity_id
_entity_poly.type
_entity_poly.pdbx_seq_one_letter_code
_entity_poly.pdbx_strand_id
1 'polypeptide(L)'
;METGIPKRRCKMKKLVAIAAVLGLAATAQAGPWGKGMMGKGGPGMGPPPAVMNKFLKDIGVSPQVIKKLKNLHYDAQEKSIDIRAQVQKARLELMKLLDTPKPSRSAVFSQLEKISRLELEMKKLHVGMMLDVKSLLTPEQFEKLQAFHAEWKAKHRRGKGRRGRGPRGGPGAGPMP
;
A
#
# COMPACT_ATOMS: atom_id res chain seq x y z
N MET A 1 65.40 -44.40 23.54
CA MET A 1 64.70 -45.49 22.85
C MET A 1 63.37 -45.66 23.57
N GLU A 2 62.33 -45.00 23.07
CA GLU A 2 61.02 -44.93 23.70
C GLU A 2 59.92 -44.96 22.62
N THR A 3 58.84 -45.66 22.97
CA THR A 3 57.50 -45.67 22.35
C THR A 3 57.31 -46.43 21.02
N GLY A 4 56.82 -47.66 21.17
CA GLY A 4 56.24 -48.47 20.12
C GLY A 4 54.86 -47.96 19.68
N ILE A 5 54.63 -48.05 18.38
CA ILE A 5 53.45 -47.62 17.62
C ILE A 5 52.22 -48.49 17.98
N PRO A 6 51.10 -47.94 18.48
CA PRO A 6 49.87 -48.71 18.59
C PRO A 6 49.12 -48.77 17.26
N LYS A 7 49.02 -49.99 16.69
CA LYS A 7 48.14 -50.34 15.57
C LYS A 7 46.68 -50.17 15.97
N ARG A 8 46.03 -49.09 15.52
CA ARG A 8 44.57 -48.93 15.66
C ARG A 8 43.86 -49.79 14.62
N ARG A 9 43.12 -50.79 15.10
CA ARG A 9 42.27 -51.68 14.29
C ARG A 9 41.18 -50.88 13.58
N CYS A 10 41.16 -51.01 12.26
CA CYS A 10 40.16 -50.51 11.34
C CYS A 10 38.82 -51.22 11.60
N LYS A 11 37.82 -50.51 12.16
CA LYS A 11 36.41 -50.86 11.99
C LYS A 11 35.79 -49.86 11.04
N MET A 12 35.69 -50.32 9.80
CA MET A 12 35.06 -49.69 8.66
C MET A 12 33.57 -49.37 8.92
N LYS A 13 33.17 -48.20 8.41
CA LYS A 13 31.87 -47.91 7.78
C LYS A 13 30.65 -47.77 8.69
N LYS A 14 30.36 -46.53 9.09
CA LYS A 14 29.04 -45.90 8.91
C LYS A 14 29.21 -44.45 8.43
N LEU A 15 29.32 -44.35 7.10
CA LEU A 15 28.83 -43.29 6.21
C LEU A 15 28.77 -41.86 6.78
N VAL A 16 29.78 -41.07 6.40
CA VAL A 16 29.59 -39.65 6.08
C VAL A 16 28.89 -39.61 4.72
N ALA A 17 27.69 -39.04 4.68
CA ALA A 17 27.08 -38.54 3.45
C ALA A 17 26.73 -37.08 3.68
N ILE A 18 27.69 -36.21 3.38
CA ILE A 18 27.45 -34.82 3.05
C ILE A 18 26.68 -34.84 1.72
N ALA A 19 25.46 -34.32 1.70
CA ALA A 19 24.77 -33.95 0.48
C ALA A 19 24.36 -32.49 0.58
N ALA A 20 25.29 -31.61 0.20
CA ALA A 20 24.95 -30.29 -0.27
C ALA A 20 24.22 -30.45 -1.61
N VAL A 21 22.94 -30.10 -1.65
CA VAL A 21 22.23 -29.84 -2.91
C VAL A 21 21.85 -28.37 -2.91
N LEU A 22 22.78 -27.57 -3.44
CA LEU A 22 22.50 -26.30 -4.07
C LEU A 22 21.69 -26.60 -5.35
N GLY A 23 20.36 -26.46 -5.26
CA GLY A 23 19.47 -26.44 -6.41
C GLY A 23 18.96 -25.02 -6.65
N LEU A 24 19.66 -24.27 -7.50
CA LEU A 24 19.14 -23.04 -8.10
C LEU A 24 17.95 -23.41 -9.01
N ALA A 25 16.75 -23.29 -8.49
CA ALA A 25 15.57 -23.06 -9.33
C ALA A 25 15.16 -21.61 -9.11
N ALA A 26 15.81 -20.70 -9.85
CA ALA A 26 15.31 -19.37 -10.07
C ALA A 26 14.02 -19.48 -10.92
N THR A 27 12.93 -19.97 -10.33
CA THR A 27 11.63 -19.63 -10.85
C THR A 27 11.46 -18.16 -10.55
N ALA A 28 11.66 -17.34 -11.58
CA ALA A 28 11.11 -15.98 -11.65
C ALA A 28 9.58 -16.10 -11.65
N GLN A 29 9.01 -16.61 -10.55
CA GLN A 29 7.65 -16.29 -10.16
C GLN A 29 7.73 -14.82 -9.79
N ALA A 30 7.42 -13.98 -10.78
CA ALA A 30 6.93 -12.65 -10.52
C ALA A 30 5.98 -12.77 -9.33
N GLY A 31 6.40 -12.25 -8.18
CA GLY A 31 5.60 -12.34 -6.97
C GLY A 31 4.20 -11.76 -7.24
N PRO A 32 3.22 -12.03 -6.37
CA PRO A 32 1.84 -11.56 -6.53
C PRO A 32 1.66 -10.03 -6.65
N TRP A 33 2.77 -9.29 -6.62
CA TRP A 33 2.86 -7.85 -6.64
C TRP A 33 3.13 -7.28 -8.05
N GLY A 34 3.20 -8.14 -9.07
CA GLY A 34 3.60 -7.79 -10.43
C GLY A 34 2.50 -7.82 -11.49
N LYS A 35 1.21 -7.65 -11.16
CA LYS A 35 0.15 -7.34 -12.13
C LYS A 35 -1.17 -7.05 -11.42
N GLY A 36 -1.72 -5.84 -11.62
CA GLY A 36 -3.14 -5.58 -11.38
C GLY A 36 -3.50 -4.79 -10.11
N MET A 37 -3.03 -3.55 -9.99
CA MET A 37 -3.70 -2.53 -9.16
C MET A 37 -3.95 -1.20 -9.88
N MET A 38 -3.79 -1.16 -11.21
CA MET A 38 -4.49 -0.17 -12.03
C MET A 38 -5.83 -0.74 -12.48
N GLY A 39 -6.70 -1.08 -11.53
CA GLY A 39 -8.12 -1.13 -11.85
C GLY A 39 -8.51 0.27 -12.35
N LYS A 40 -9.28 0.37 -13.44
CA LYS A 40 -9.94 1.62 -13.89
C LYS A 40 -10.51 2.35 -12.67
N GLY A 41 -9.79 3.36 -12.19
CA GLY A 41 -9.94 3.90 -10.83
C GLY A 41 -8.60 3.99 -10.10
N GLY A 42 -7.63 4.67 -10.72
CA GLY A 42 -6.39 5.10 -10.06
C GLY A 42 -6.64 6.09 -8.91
N PRO A 43 -5.58 6.60 -8.25
CA PRO A 43 -5.70 7.36 -7.02
C PRO A 43 -6.56 8.62 -7.22
N GLY A 44 -7.70 8.70 -6.52
CA GLY A 44 -8.59 9.85 -6.56
C GLY A 44 -10.06 9.48 -6.79
N MET A 45 -10.75 9.07 -5.73
CA MET A 45 -12.23 8.98 -5.73
C MET A 45 -12.87 10.39 -5.64
N GLY A 46 -12.30 11.36 -6.35
CA GLY A 46 -12.81 12.73 -6.45
C GLY A 46 -13.40 12.98 -7.84
N PRO A 47 -14.27 13.99 -7.99
CA PRO A 47 -14.66 14.50 -9.29
C PRO A 47 -13.43 14.98 -10.07
N PRO A 48 -13.39 14.82 -11.41
CA PRO A 48 -12.31 15.38 -12.22
C PRO A 48 -12.15 16.89 -11.98
N PRO A 49 -10.92 17.45 -12.07
CA PRO A 49 -10.67 18.86 -11.81
C PRO A 49 -11.55 19.82 -12.62
N ALA A 50 -11.88 19.49 -13.86
CA ALA A 50 -12.77 20.29 -14.71
C ALA A 50 -14.21 20.33 -14.16
N VAL A 51 -14.72 19.20 -13.67
CA VAL A 51 -16.06 19.10 -13.08
C VAL A 51 -16.10 19.88 -11.76
N MET A 52 -15.07 19.73 -10.92
CA MET A 52 -14.95 20.47 -9.66
C MET A 52 -14.88 21.99 -9.90
N ASN A 53 -14.04 22.44 -10.83
CA ASN A 53 -13.91 23.87 -11.13
C ASN A 53 -15.20 24.47 -11.67
N LYS A 54 -15.97 23.73 -12.48
CA LYS A 54 -17.28 24.18 -12.93
C LYS A 54 -18.24 24.34 -11.75
N PHE A 55 -18.35 23.31 -10.91
CA PHE A 55 -19.20 23.35 -9.72
C PHE A 55 -18.87 24.50 -8.77
N LEU A 56 -17.58 24.78 -8.51
CA LEU A 56 -17.15 25.88 -7.66
C LEU A 56 -17.59 27.25 -8.22
N LYS A 57 -17.54 27.44 -9.55
CA LYS A 57 -18.06 28.65 -10.18
C LYS A 57 -19.58 28.76 -10.02
N ASP A 58 -20.30 27.65 -10.21
CA ASP A 58 -21.75 27.61 -10.13
C ASP A 58 -22.29 27.95 -8.72
N ILE A 59 -21.53 27.64 -7.66
CA ILE A 59 -21.87 28.03 -6.28
C ILE A 59 -21.33 29.42 -5.87
N GLY A 60 -20.77 30.17 -6.83
CA GLY A 60 -20.32 31.55 -6.62
C GLY A 60 -18.96 31.70 -5.93
N VAL A 61 -18.09 30.69 -5.98
CA VAL A 61 -16.72 30.82 -5.46
C VAL A 61 -15.91 31.75 -6.38
N SER A 62 -15.21 32.72 -5.80
CA SER A 62 -14.42 33.67 -6.59
C SER A 62 -13.28 33.00 -7.35
N PRO A 63 -12.87 33.51 -8.53
CA PRO A 63 -11.76 32.94 -9.30
C PRO A 63 -10.45 32.88 -8.52
N GLN A 64 -10.22 33.84 -7.62
CA GLN A 64 -9.05 33.87 -6.75
C GLN A 64 -9.06 32.72 -5.74
N VAL A 65 -10.22 32.45 -5.10
CA VAL A 65 -10.37 31.32 -4.17
C VAL A 65 -10.27 29.98 -4.90
N ILE A 66 -10.84 29.85 -6.11
CA ILE A 66 -10.68 28.65 -6.94
C ILE A 66 -9.19 28.38 -7.25
N LYS A 67 -8.42 29.42 -7.58
CA LYS A 67 -6.97 29.28 -7.81
C LYS A 67 -6.24 28.81 -6.55
N LYS A 68 -6.57 29.36 -5.37
CA LYS A 68 -6.00 28.92 -4.09
C LYS A 68 -6.32 27.46 -3.79
N LEU A 69 -7.58 27.04 -3.95
CA LEU A 69 -8.01 25.65 -3.78
C LEU A 69 -7.29 24.68 -4.72
N LYS A 70 -7.06 25.10 -5.97
CA LYS A 70 -6.32 24.30 -6.97
C LYS A 70 -4.87 24.10 -6.54
N ASN A 71 -4.17 25.15 -6.13
CA ASN A 71 -2.79 25.06 -5.66
C ASN A 71 -2.68 24.16 -4.43
N LEU A 72 -3.57 24.40 -3.45
CA LEU A 72 -3.65 23.59 -2.24
C LEU A 72 -3.85 22.10 -2.54
N HIS A 73 -4.69 21.76 -3.51
CA HIS A 73 -4.88 20.38 -3.95
C HIS A 73 -3.58 19.78 -4.52
N TYR A 74 -2.84 20.50 -5.36
CA TYR A 74 -1.57 20.00 -5.90
C TYR A 74 -0.49 19.84 -4.81
N ASP A 75 -0.34 20.84 -3.94
CA ASP A 75 0.63 20.78 -2.84
C ASP A 75 0.33 19.61 -1.89
N ALA A 76 -0.95 19.38 -1.58
CA ALA A 76 -1.37 18.23 -0.78
C ALA A 76 -1.15 16.91 -1.54
N GLN A 77 -1.41 16.88 -2.85
CA GLN A 77 -1.19 15.68 -3.65
C GLN A 77 0.30 15.31 -3.71
N GLU A 78 1.19 16.27 -3.91
CA GLU A 78 2.64 16.09 -3.90
C GLU A 78 3.11 15.51 -2.55
N LYS A 79 2.79 16.18 -1.44
CA LYS A 79 3.11 15.69 -0.09
C LYS A 79 2.55 14.29 0.18
N SER A 80 1.35 13.99 -0.31
CA SER A 80 0.75 12.65 -0.14
C SER A 80 1.50 11.56 -0.92
N ILE A 81 2.13 11.90 -2.05
CA ILE A 81 2.93 10.96 -2.84
C ILE A 81 4.20 10.65 -2.05
N ASP A 82 4.86 11.68 -1.53
CA ASP A 82 6.09 11.53 -0.75
C ASP A 82 5.87 10.70 0.51
N ILE A 83 4.85 11.02 1.30
CA ILE A 83 4.54 10.26 2.53
C ILE A 83 4.22 8.80 2.18
N ARG A 84 3.46 8.53 1.10
CA ARG A 84 3.19 7.15 0.65
C ARG A 84 4.47 6.41 0.29
N ALA A 85 5.38 7.06 -0.45
CA ALA A 85 6.65 6.46 -0.80
C ALA A 85 7.49 6.16 0.46
N GLN A 86 7.51 7.06 1.44
CA GLN A 86 8.19 6.85 2.71
C GLN A 86 7.60 5.69 3.52
N VAL A 87 6.26 5.60 3.60
CA VAL A 87 5.57 4.47 4.26
C VAL A 87 5.94 3.14 3.59
N GLN A 88 5.95 3.10 2.26
CA GLN A 88 6.32 1.90 1.51
C GLN A 88 7.77 1.48 1.77
N LYS A 89 8.70 2.42 1.77
CA LYS A 89 10.12 2.17 2.11
C LYS A 89 10.25 1.66 3.55
N ALA A 90 9.57 2.30 4.51
CA ALA A 90 9.63 1.90 5.91
C ALA A 90 9.04 0.50 6.14
N ARG A 91 7.98 0.12 5.42
CA ARG A 91 7.43 -1.24 5.47
C ARG A 91 8.40 -2.27 4.88
N LEU A 92 9.10 -1.95 3.79
CA LEU A 92 10.12 -2.82 3.22
C LEU A 92 11.30 -3.03 4.19
N GLU A 93 11.75 -1.97 4.86
CA GLU A 93 12.77 -2.04 5.92
C GLU A 93 12.32 -2.95 7.08
N LEU A 94 11.06 -2.84 7.50
CA LEU A 94 10.50 -3.74 8.51
C LEU A 94 10.51 -5.21 8.05
N MET A 95 10.14 -5.48 6.80
CA MET A 95 10.18 -6.84 6.24
C MET A 95 11.61 -7.39 6.24
N LYS A 96 12.62 -6.58 5.86
CA LYS A 96 14.03 -6.98 5.92
C LYS A 96 14.50 -7.28 7.34
N LEU A 97 14.08 -6.51 8.34
CA LEU A 97 14.42 -6.76 9.73
C LEU A 97 13.86 -8.11 10.21
N LEU A 98 12.61 -8.41 9.86
CA LEU A 98 11.92 -9.63 10.25
C LEU A 98 12.45 -10.89 9.54
N ASP A 99 13.08 -10.75 8.38
CA ASP A 99 13.70 -11.85 7.63
C ASP A 99 15.02 -12.33 8.25
N THR A 100 15.59 -11.55 9.18
CA THR A 100 16.80 -11.97 9.89
C THR A 100 16.51 -13.15 10.86
N PRO A 101 17.43 -14.11 11.05
CA PRO A 101 17.17 -15.29 11.88
C PRO A 101 16.81 -14.99 13.36
N LYS A 102 17.24 -13.84 13.87
CA LYS A 102 16.98 -13.37 15.24
C LYS A 102 16.76 -11.86 15.22
N PRO A 103 15.55 -11.38 14.87
CA PRO A 103 15.29 -9.96 14.77
C PRO A 103 15.37 -9.29 16.15
N SER A 104 16.01 -8.12 16.21
CA SER A 104 16.01 -7.31 17.43
C SER A 104 14.62 -6.71 17.68
N ARG A 105 14.04 -7.02 18.85
CA ARG A 105 12.72 -6.50 19.25
C ARG A 105 12.69 -4.97 19.28
N SER A 106 13.75 -4.33 19.76
CA SER A 106 13.83 -2.86 19.82
C SER A 106 13.88 -2.24 18.43
N ALA A 107 14.61 -2.86 17.49
CA ALA A 107 14.68 -2.39 16.10
C ALA A 107 13.33 -2.51 15.39
N VAL A 108 12.62 -3.63 15.58
CA VAL A 108 11.28 -3.84 15.03
C VAL A 108 10.30 -2.79 15.56
N PHE A 109 10.30 -2.53 16.88
CA PHE A 109 9.40 -1.56 17.49
C PHE A 109 9.71 -0.13 17.03
N SER A 110 10.99 0.25 16.94
CA SER A 110 11.39 1.55 16.41
C SER A 110 10.90 1.75 14.95
N GLN A 111 10.97 0.69 14.15
CA GLN A 111 10.49 0.74 12.77
C GLN A 111 8.96 0.85 12.68
N LEU A 112 8.21 0.18 13.55
CA LEU A 112 6.76 0.33 13.66
C LEU A 112 6.34 1.74 14.08
N GLU A 113 7.08 2.36 14.99
CA GLU A 113 6.85 3.77 15.36
C GLU A 113 7.10 4.71 14.19
N LYS A 114 8.17 4.47 13.39
CA LYS A 114 8.44 5.25 12.18
C LYS A 114 7.28 5.18 11.19
N ILE A 115 6.74 3.97 10.95
CA ILE A 115 5.55 3.78 10.10
C ILE A 115 4.35 4.54 10.68
N SER A 116 4.10 4.41 11.98
CA SER A 116 2.99 5.08 12.67
C SER A 116 3.08 6.61 12.56
N ARG A 117 4.27 7.18 12.69
CA ARG A 117 4.52 8.63 12.52
C ARG A 117 4.19 9.09 11.10
N LEU A 118 4.62 8.36 10.08
CA LEU A 118 4.32 8.69 8.68
C LEU A 118 2.81 8.58 8.36
N GLU A 119 2.13 7.57 8.92
CA GLU A 119 0.67 7.43 8.77
C GLU A 119 -0.08 8.56 9.49
N LEU A 120 0.43 9.03 10.64
CA LEU A 120 -0.09 10.22 11.31
C LEU A 120 0.11 11.48 10.47
N GLU A 121 1.26 11.66 9.84
CA GLU A 121 1.51 12.79 8.93
C GLU A 121 0.54 12.78 7.75
N MET A 122 0.25 11.61 7.17
CA MET A 122 -0.78 11.47 6.13
C MET A 122 -2.17 11.93 6.63
N LYS A 123 -2.55 11.53 7.85
CA LYS A 123 -3.83 11.95 8.45
C LYS A 123 -3.86 13.46 8.70
N LYS A 124 -2.77 14.02 9.23
CA LYS A 124 -2.62 15.48 9.43
C LYS A 124 -2.73 16.24 8.12
N LEU A 125 -2.12 15.75 7.05
CA LEU A 125 -2.23 16.34 5.71
C LEU A 125 -3.69 16.37 5.23
N HIS A 126 -4.43 15.27 5.40
CA HIS A 126 -5.83 15.20 4.99
C HIS A 126 -6.74 16.13 5.82
N VAL A 127 -6.58 16.13 7.13
CA VAL A 127 -7.36 17.00 8.03
C VAL A 127 -6.99 18.46 7.82
N GLY A 128 -5.70 18.79 7.69
CA GLY A 128 -5.23 20.14 7.40
C GLY A 128 -5.83 20.68 6.11
N MET A 129 -5.78 19.89 5.02
CA MET A 129 -6.44 20.23 3.76
C MET A 129 -7.93 20.52 3.95
N MET A 130 -8.65 19.71 4.74
CA MET A 130 -10.07 19.96 5.00
C MET A 130 -10.33 21.26 5.76
N LEU A 131 -9.48 21.58 6.74
CA LEU A 131 -9.57 22.82 7.51
C LEU A 131 -9.26 24.04 6.62
N ASP A 132 -8.26 23.95 5.77
CA ASP A 132 -7.88 25.02 4.85
C ASP A 132 -8.95 25.25 3.76
N VAL A 133 -9.59 24.19 3.27
CA VAL A 133 -10.74 24.34 2.35
C VAL A 133 -11.90 25.04 3.06
N LYS A 134 -12.18 24.66 4.31
CA LYS A 134 -13.26 25.26 5.11
C LYS A 134 -13.00 26.74 5.42
N SER A 135 -11.74 27.15 5.60
CA SER A 135 -11.39 28.56 5.87
C SER A 135 -11.49 29.46 4.62
N LEU A 136 -11.47 28.87 3.42
CA LEU A 136 -11.56 29.60 2.14
C LEU A 136 -12.99 29.78 1.61
N LEU A 137 -13.96 29.03 2.14
CA LEU A 137 -15.34 28.99 1.65
C LEU A 137 -16.32 29.52 2.71
N THR A 138 -17.46 30.07 2.28
CA THR A 138 -18.56 30.34 3.23
C THR A 138 -19.17 29.04 3.75
N PRO A 139 -19.87 29.06 4.91
CA PRO A 139 -20.58 27.89 5.40
C PRO A 139 -21.54 27.30 4.35
N GLU A 140 -22.32 28.12 3.63
CA GLU A 140 -23.26 27.60 2.62
C GLU A 140 -22.52 27.00 1.41
N GLN A 141 -21.40 27.59 0.98
CA GLN A 141 -20.58 27.03 -0.10
C GLN A 141 -19.97 25.69 0.29
N PHE A 142 -19.50 25.58 1.54
CA PHE A 142 -18.93 24.34 2.07
C PHE A 142 -19.97 23.23 2.18
N GLU A 143 -21.19 23.54 2.61
CA GLU A 143 -22.30 22.57 2.62
C GLU A 143 -22.64 22.06 1.22
N LYS A 144 -22.75 22.97 0.24
CA LYS A 144 -22.97 22.58 -1.17
C LYS A 144 -21.84 21.68 -1.68
N LEU A 145 -20.59 21.99 -1.35
CA LEU A 145 -19.42 21.17 -1.71
C LEU A 145 -19.47 19.77 -1.09
N GLN A 146 -19.88 19.66 0.18
CA GLN A 146 -20.06 18.37 0.85
C GLN A 146 -21.16 17.54 0.20
N ALA A 147 -22.32 18.14 -0.10
CA ALA A 147 -23.42 17.49 -0.78
C ALA A 147 -22.99 16.97 -2.16
N PHE A 148 -22.32 17.81 -2.94
CA PHE A 148 -21.77 17.42 -4.25
C PHE A 148 -20.81 16.23 -4.15
N HIS A 149 -19.88 16.24 -3.19
CA HIS A 149 -18.99 15.10 -2.95
C HIS A 149 -19.73 13.84 -2.52
N ALA A 150 -20.75 13.95 -1.66
CA ALA A 150 -21.55 12.82 -1.22
C ALA A 150 -22.31 12.17 -2.39
N GLU A 151 -22.97 12.99 -3.22
CA GLU A 151 -23.64 12.53 -4.44
C GLU A 151 -22.67 11.89 -5.44
N TRP A 152 -21.52 12.52 -5.66
CA TRP A 152 -20.50 12.01 -6.57
C TRP A 152 -20.06 10.60 -6.12
N LYS A 153 -19.75 10.45 -4.82
CA LYS A 153 -19.41 9.13 -4.24
C LYS A 153 -20.56 8.14 -4.41
N ALA A 154 -21.80 8.52 -4.15
CA ALA A 154 -22.94 7.61 -4.30
C ALA A 154 -23.12 7.12 -5.74
N LYS A 155 -23.05 8.03 -6.72
CA LYS A 155 -23.17 7.72 -8.16
C LYS A 155 -22.03 6.81 -8.63
N HIS A 156 -20.79 7.05 -8.19
CA HIS A 156 -19.62 6.31 -8.64
C HIS A 156 -19.33 5.02 -7.82
N ARG A 157 -19.95 4.85 -6.64
CA ARG A 157 -19.95 3.56 -5.92
C ARG A 157 -20.88 2.53 -6.57
N ARG A 158 -22.00 2.99 -7.15
CA ARG A 158 -22.99 2.11 -7.82
C ARG A 158 -22.48 1.43 -9.09
N GLY A 159 -21.42 1.95 -9.72
CA GLY A 159 -20.79 1.34 -10.92
C GLY A 159 -19.86 0.15 -10.64
N LYS A 160 -19.38 -0.04 -9.40
CA LYS A 160 -18.48 -1.17 -9.03
C LYS A 160 -19.22 -2.42 -8.54
N GLY A 161 -20.55 -2.38 -8.40
CA GLY A 161 -21.35 -3.48 -7.84
C GLY A 161 -21.94 -4.48 -8.84
N ARG A 162 -21.80 -4.29 -10.16
CA ARG A 162 -22.48 -5.11 -11.19
C ARG A 162 -21.56 -5.86 -12.18
N ARG A 163 -20.25 -5.92 -11.93
CA ARG A 163 -19.28 -6.58 -12.84
C ARG A 163 -18.32 -7.56 -12.13
N GLY A 164 -18.80 -8.24 -11.08
CA GLY A 164 -17.96 -9.16 -10.28
C GLY A 164 -18.64 -10.41 -9.73
N ARG A 165 -19.88 -10.72 -10.12
CA ARG A 165 -20.53 -12.02 -9.88
C ARG A 165 -21.14 -12.49 -11.20
N GLY A 166 -20.31 -13.03 -12.08
CA GLY A 166 -20.81 -13.98 -13.08
C GLY A 166 -21.30 -15.24 -12.35
N PRO A 167 -22.30 -15.96 -12.87
CA PRO A 167 -22.70 -17.23 -12.28
C PRO A 167 -21.49 -18.16 -12.34
N ARG A 168 -20.95 -18.58 -11.18
CA ARG A 168 -20.05 -19.73 -11.11
C ARG A 168 -20.91 -21.00 -11.23
N GLY A 169 -21.54 -21.15 -12.39
CA GLY A 169 -22.10 -22.40 -12.87
C GLY A 169 -21.06 -23.05 -13.76
N GLY A 170 -20.15 -23.81 -13.15
CA GLY A 170 -19.29 -24.76 -13.86
C GLY A 170 -19.73 -26.17 -13.49
N PRO A 171 -20.11 -27.03 -14.44
CA PRO A 171 -20.46 -28.41 -14.15
C PRO A 171 -19.19 -29.22 -13.87
N GLY A 172 -19.20 -30.02 -12.80
CA GLY A 172 -18.21 -31.09 -12.61
C GLY A 172 -17.16 -30.82 -11.53
N ALA A 173 -17.49 -31.16 -10.29
CA ALA A 173 -16.55 -31.74 -9.35
C ALA A 173 -17.30 -32.83 -8.59
N GLY A 174 -17.18 -34.07 -9.07
CA GLY A 174 -17.70 -35.24 -8.37
C GLY A 174 -16.97 -35.48 -7.05
N PRO A 175 -17.49 -36.38 -6.19
CA PRO A 175 -16.88 -36.66 -4.90
C PRO A 175 -15.54 -37.38 -5.10
N MET A 176 -14.50 -36.88 -4.44
CA MET A 176 -13.17 -37.51 -4.40
C MET A 176 -13.15 -38.64 -3.35
N PRO A 177 -12.40 -39.73 -3.59
CA PRO A 177 -12.19 -40.84 -2.64
C PRO A 177 -11.36 -40.46 -1.42
#